data_AF-A0A5J5AZM5-F1
#
_entry.id   AF-A0A5J5AZM5-F1
#
_cell.length_a   1.000
_cell.length_b   1.000
_cell.length_c   1.000
_cell.angle_alpha   90.00
_cell.angle_beta   90.00
_cell.angle_gamma   90.00
#
_symmetry.space_group_name_H-M   'P 1'
#
loop_
_entity.id
_entity.type
_entity.pdbx_description
1 polymer ?
#
loop_
_entity_poly.entity_id
_entity_poly.type
_entity_poly.pdbx_seq_one_letter_code
_entity_poly.pdbx_strand_id
1 'polypeptide(L)'
;MSIAHWLIWHFDLKKFRPNEVKRVKISLTCVFAFMAIGWPLIIYKTGIMGWIKFWLMPWLGYHFWMSTFTMVHHTAPHIPFKSSDEWNAAPAQLNGTVHCDYPHWIEILCHYINVHIPHHISPRIPSYNLRAAHQSLQENWGKYLNEATWNWRLMKTILTTCHVYDKEQNYLPFDELAPEESSPITFLKKVMPDYA
;
A
#
# COMPACT_ATOMS: atom_id res chain seq x y z
N MET A 1 0.46 -5.82 -6.24
CA MET A 1 -0.20 -6.93 -6.97
C MET A 1 0.08 -6.79 -8.46
N SER A 2 0.54 -7.84 -9.14
CA SER A 2 0.78 -7.83 -10.60
C SER A 2 -0.49 -8.15 -11.40
N ILE A 3 -0.49 -7.85 -12.71
CA ILE A 3 -1.59 -8.23 -13.63
C ILE A 3 -1.79 -9.76 -13.63
N ALA A 4 -0.70 -10.52 -13.63
CA ALA A 4 -0.77 -11.99 -13.53
C ALA A 4 -1.44 -12.44 -12.22
N HIS A 5 -1.13 -11.79 -11.09
CA HIS A 5 -1.81 -12.09 -9.84
C HIS A 5 -3.33 -11.87 -9.94
N TRP A 6 -3.77 -10.79 -10.59
CA TRP A 6 -5.20 -10.53 -10.80
C TRP A 6 -5.87 -11.62 -11.64
N LEU A 7 -5.28 -11.99 -12.77
CA LEU A 7 -5.80 -13.03 -13.66
C LEU A 7 -5.92 -14.37 -12.93
N ILE A 8 -4.90 -14.74 -12.15
CA ILE A 8 -4.82 -16.04 -11.47
C ILE A 8 -5.71 -16.10 -10.23
N TRP A 9 -5.85 -15.01 -9.47
CA TRP A 9 -6.47 -15.03 -8.14
C TRP A 9 -7.81 -14.31 -8.04
N HIS A 10 -8.07 -13.29 -8.86
CA HIS A 10 -9.23 -12.42 -8.69
C HIS A 10 -10.33 -12.63 -9.74
N PHE A 11 -10.02 -13.23 -10.89
CA PHE A 11 -11.02 -13.56 -11.92
C PHE A 11 -11.50 -15.01 -11.89
N ASP A 12 -10.84 -15.89 -11.14
CA ASP A 12 -11.32 -17.25 -10.91
C ASP A 12 -12.29 -17.30 -9.72
N LEU A 13 -13.58 -17.41 -10.02
CA LEU A 13 -14.64 -17.49 -9.01
C LEU A 13 -14.52 -18.72 -8.08
N LYS A 14 -13.79 -19.77 -8.50
CA LYS A 14 -13.60 -20.98 -7.68
C LYS A 14 -12.71 -20.75 -6.46
N LYS A 15 -11.95 -19.65 -6.46
CA LYS A 15 -11.04 -19.28 -5.37
C LYS A 15 -11.71 -18.52 -4.23
N PHE A 16 -12.99 -18.17 -4.39
CA PHE A 16 -13.75 -17.43 -3.38
C PHE A 16 -14.65 -18.35 -2.56
N ARG A 17 -14.92 -17.95 -1.32
CA ARG A 17 -15.88 -18.67 -0.47
C ARG A 17 -17.29 -18.59 -1.06
N PRO A 18 -18.14 -19.62 -0.91
CA PRO A 18 -19.48 -19.63 -1.51
C PRO A 18 -20.35 -18.40 -1.18
N ASN A 19 -20.22 -17.86 0.04
CA ASN A 19 -20.95 -16.67 0.50
C ASN A 19 -20.40 -15.33 -0.05
N GLU A 20 -19.27 -15.35 -0.77
CA GLU A 20 -18.64 -14.17 -1.38
C GLU A 20 -18.88 -14.10 -2.89
N VAL A 21 -19.09 -15.25 -3.54
CA VAL A 21 -19.22 -15.38 -5.00
C VAL A 21 -20.23 -14.39 -5.58
N LYS A 22 -21.39 -14.18 -4.93
CA LYS A 22 -22.38 -13.21 -5.41
C LYS A 22 -21.83 -11.78 -5.43
N ARG A 23 -21.11 -11.36 -4.38
CA ARG A 23 -20.50 -10.03 -4.28
C ARG A 23 -19.39 -9.85 -5.33
N VAL A 24 -18.56 -10.88 -5.52
CA VAL A 24 -17.50 -10.88 -6.54
C VAL A 24 -18.09 -10.77 -7.94
N LYS A 25 -19.14 -11.55 -8.26
CA LYS A 25 -19.83 -11.47 -9.56
C LYS A 25 -20.34 -10.06 -9.83
N ILE A 26 -21.02 -9.44 -8.86
CA ILE A 26 -21.51 -8.06 -8.99
C ILE A 26 -20.34 -7.11 -9.27
N SER A 27 -19.26 -7.20 -8.49
CA SER A 27 -18.07 -6.37 -8.68
C SER A 27 -17.47 -6.51 -10.08
N LEU A 28 -17.28 -7.74 -10.56
CA LEU A 28 -16.75 -8.01 -11.90
C LEU A 28 -17.70 -7.51 -12.99
N THR A 29 -19.01 -7.75 -12.85
CA THR A 29 -20.01 -7.24 -13.78
C THR A 29 -19.96 -5.71 -13.86
N CYS A 30 -19.87 -4.99 -12.75
CA CYS A 30 -19.76 -3.53 -12.75
C CYS A 30 -18.48 -3.06 -13.47
N VAL A 31 -17.33 -3.68 -13.21
CA VAL A 31 -16.06 -3.34 -13.86
C VAL A 31 -16.13 -3.58 -15.37
N PHE A 32 -16.58 -4.76 -15.80
CA PHE A 32 -16.69 -5.08 -17.22
C PHE A 32 -17.77 -4.25 -17.93
N ALA A 33 -18.88 -3.93 -17.27
CA ALA A 33 -19.89 -3.03 -17.81
C ALA A 33 -19.32 -1.61 -18.03
N PHE A 34 -18.54 -1.09 -17.07
CA PHE A 34 -17.86 0.19 -17.24
C PHE A 34 -16.84 0.15 -18.38
N MET A 35 -16.08 -0.94 -18.54
CA MET A 35 -15.17 -1.08 -19.68
C MET A 35 -15.92 -1.15 -21.01
N ALA A 36 -17.02 -1.90 -21.09
CA ALA A 36 -17.79 -2.09 -22.31
C ALA A 36 -18.59 -0.86 -22.75
N ILE A 37 -18.99 -0.01 -21.79
CA ILE A 37 -19.84 1.16 -22.06
C ILE A 37 -19.05 2.46 -21.89
N GLY A 38 -18.38 2.63 -20.75
CA GLY A 38 -17.65 3.84 -20.39
C GLY A 38 -16.46 4.11 -21.31
N TRP A 39 -15.61 3.13 -21.61
CA TRP A 39 -14.47 3.36 -22.49
C TRP A 39 -14.89 3.78 -23.91
N PRO A 40 -15.81 3.08 -24.61
CA PRO A 40 -16.28 3.53 -25.91
C PRO A 40 -16.93 4.91 -25.88
N LEU A 41 -17.71 5.23 -24.84
CA LEU A 41 -18.32 6.55 -24.71
C LEU A 41 -17.28 7.66 -24.53
N ILE A 42 -16.25 7.45 -23.70
CA ILE A 42 -15.15 8.41 -23.54
C ILE A 42 -14.45 8.60 -24.89
N ILE A 43 -14.09 7.51 -25.58
CA ILE A 43 -13.42 7.56 -26.88
C ILE A 43 -14.30 8.27 -27.92
N TYR A 44 -15.59 7.95 -27.97
CA TYR A 44 -16.53 8.56 -28.91
C TYR A 44 -16.67 10.07 -28.69
N LYS A 45 -16.68 10.53 -27.44
CA LYS A 45 -16.85 11.95 -27.10
C LYS A 45 -15.57 12.77 -27.14
N THR A 46 -14.42 12.16 -26.87
CA THR A 46 -13.17 12.88 -26.59
C THR A 46 -11.96 12.34 -27.36
N GLY A 47 -12.15 11.30 -28.17
CA GLY A 47 -11.08 10.59 -28.87
C GLY A 47 -10.24 9.73 -27.93
N ILE A 48 -9.26 9.03 -28.52
CA ILE A 48 -8.32 8.20 -27.76
C ILE A 48 -7.49 9.03 -26.76
N MET A 49 -7.18 10.28 -27.11
CA MET A 49 -6.44 11.17 -26.22
C MET A 49 -7.24 11.55 -24.98
N GLY A 50 -8.56 11.71 -25.12
CA GLY A 50 -9.43 11.92 -23.96
C GLY A 50 -9.55 10.67 -23.10
N TRP A 51 -9.54 9.46 -23.67
CA TRP A 51 -9.44 8.23 -22.87
C TRP A 51 -8.15 8.17 -22.06
N ILE A 52 -7.01 8.55 -22.64
CA ILE A 52 -5.74 8.63 -21.92
C ILE A 52 -5.84 9.64 -20.78
N LYS A 53 -6.30 10.86 -21.08
CA LYS A 53 -6.34 11.98 -20.12
C LYS A 53 -7.34 11.78 -18.99
N PHE A 54 -8.52 11.24 -19.28
CA PHE A 54 -9.65 11.19 -18.34
C PHE A 54 -9.85 9.82 -17.70
N TRP A 55 -9.24 8.75 -18.22
CA TRP A 55 -9.28 7.43 -17.59
C TRP A 55 -7.89 6.93 -17.21
N LEU A 56 -6.97 6.77 -18.18
CA LEU A 56 -5.68 6.10 -17.92
C LEU A 56 -4.82 6.89 -16.92
N MET A 57 -4.66 8.20 -17.12
CA MET A 57 -3.80 9.02 -16.25
C MET A 57 -4.32 9.11 -14.81
N PRO A 58 -5.62 9.38 -14.55
CA PRO A 58 -6.17 9.30 -13.20
C PRO A 58 -6.04 7.91 -12.58
N TRP A 59 -6.26 6.84 -13.36
CA TRP A 59 -6.10 5.47 -12.89
C TRP A 59 -4.66 5.17 -12.46
N LEU A 60 -3.67 5.55 -13.27
CA LEU A 60 -2.24 5.43 -12.93
C LEU A 60 -1.89 6.25 -11.68
N GLY A 61 -2.38 7.49 -11.57
CA GLY A 61 -2.15 8.34 -10.41
C GLY A 61 -2.71 7.72 -9.12
N TYR A 62 -3.95 7.23 -9.16
CA TYR A 62 -4.56 6.53 -8.03
C TYR A 62 -3.75 5.29 -7.63
N HIS A 63 -3.38 4.45 -8.59
CA HIS A 63 -2.62 3.24 -8.32
C HIS A 63 -1.20 3.52 -7.81
N PHE A 64 -0.55 4.56 -8.30
CA PHE A 64 0.74 5.02 -7.79
C PHE A 64 0.63 5.40 -6.32
N TRP A 65 -0.30 6.31 -5.97
CA TRP A 65 -0.46 6.77 -4.59
C TRP A 65 -0.85 5.64 -3.64
N MET A 66 -1.88 4.86 -3.99
CA MET A 66 -2.32 3.75 -3.15
C MET A 66 -1.23 2.70 -2.92
N SER A 67 -0.45 2.37 -3.95
CA SER A 67 0.66 1.42 -3.81
C SER A 67 1.79 1.98 -2.96
N THR A 68 2.14 3.25 -3.17
CA THR A 68 3.19 3.93 -2.39
C THR A 68 2.83 4.00 -0.91
N PHE A 69 1.62 4.46 -0.57
CA PHE A 69 1.19 4.51 0.84
C PHE A 69 1.12 3.14 1.47
N THR A 70 0.51 2.17 0.79
CA THR A 70 0.43 0.79 1.31
C THR A 70 1.83 0.24 1.59
N MET A 71 2.78 0.48 0.70
CA MET A 71 4.17 0.07 0.89
C MET A 71 4.82 0.79 2.08
N VAL A 72 4.71 2.12 2.18
CA VAL A 72 5.31 2.86 3.30
C VAL A 72 4.68 2.50 4.65
N HIS A 73 3.36 2.29 4.68
CA HIS A 73 2.64 1.97 5.91
C HIS A 73 2.91 0.56 6.42
N HIS A 74 3.21 -0.39 5.53
CA HIS A 74 3.33 -1.81 5.86
C HIS A 74 4.73 -2.39 5.66
N THR A 75 5.72 -1.54 5.36
CA THR A 75 7.10 -1.98 5.14
C THR A 75 8.05 -1.09 5.92
N ALA A 76 8.65 -1.66 6.97
CA ALA A 76 9.73 -1.04 7.71
C ALA A 76 10.65 -2.12 8.30
N PRO A 77 11.98 -1.92 8.31
CA PRO A 77 12.95 -2.96 8.67
C PRO A 77 12.81 -3.47 10.11
N HIS A 78 12.29 -2.63 11.01
CA HIS A 78 12.12 -2.95 12.43
C HIS A 78 10.75 -3.52 12.79
N ILE A 79 9.79 -3.57 11.86
CA ILE A 79 8.47 -4.16 12.13
C ILE A 79 8.56 -5.68 11.94
N PRO A 80 8.33 -6.48 12.99
CA PRO A 80 8.50 -7.92 12.92
C PRO A 80 7.29 -8.61 12.30
N PHE A 81 7.56 -9.66 11.53
CA PHE A 81 6.54 -10.64 11.15
C PHE A 81 6.37 -11.66 12.27
N LYS A 82 5.12 -12.00 12.58
CA LYS A 82 4.78 -12.98 13.62
C LYS A 82 4.04 -14.15 13.02
N SER A 83 4.42 -15.36 13.43
CA SER A 83 3.65 -16.55 13.13
C SER A 83 2.30 -16.51 13.86
N SER A 84 1.35 -17.33 13.42
CA SER A 84 -0.01 -17.31 13.96
C SER A 84 -0.09 -17.61 15.46
N ASP A 85 0.84 -18.40 15.98
CA ASP A 85 0.95 -18.77 17.40
C ASP A 85 1.56 -17.65 18.27
N GLU A 86 2.38 -16.78 17.69
CA GLU A 86 2.96 -15.61 18.37
C GLU A 86 2.13 -14.33 18.18
N TRP A 87 1.12 -14.38 17.30
CA TRP A 87 0.35 -13.21 16.90
C TRP A 87 -0.63 -12.75 17.98
N ASN A 88 -0.65 -11.45 18.26
CA ASN A 88 -1.63 -10.83 19.13
C ASN A 88 -2.23 -9.59 18.47
N ALA A 89 -3.55 -9.45 18.52
CA ALA A 89 -4.29 -8.41 17.84
C ALA A 89 -3.91 -6.99 18.28
N ALA A 90 -3.66 -6.78 19.57
CA ALA A 90 -3.36 -5.45 20.11
C ALA A 90 -2.01 -4.89 19.62
N PRO A 91 -0.86 -5.57 19.84
CA PRO A 91 0.41 -5.11 19.31
C PRO A 91 0.36 -5.08 17.78
N ALA A 92 -0.20 -6.09 17.10
CA ALA A 92 -0.27 -6.09 15.63
C ALA A 92 -0.97 -4.85 15.04
N GLN A 93 -2.02 -4.34 15.68
CA GLN A 93 -2.70 -3.12 15.21
C GLN A 93 -1.98 -1.83 15.61
N LEU A 94 -1.31 -1.79 16.77
CA LEU A 94 -0.60 -0.59 17.25
C LEU A 94 0.79 -0.43 16.60
N ASN A 95 1.49 -1.53 16.36
CA ASN A 95 2.89 -1.56 15.94
C ASN A 95 3.11 -2.20 14.57
N GLY A 96 2.11 -2.86 13.99
CA GLY A 96 2.26 -3.56 12.71
C GLY A 96 2.27 -2.63 11.50
N THR A 97 2.09 -1.32 11.71
CA THR A 97 2.11 -0.32 10.64
C THR A 97 2.81 0.97 11.06
N VAL A 98 3.21 1.76 10.07
CA VAL A 98 3.87 3.05 10.23
C VAL A 98 2.90 4.18 9.91
N HIS A 99 2.75 5.14 10.83
CA HIS A 99 2.25 6.48 10.54
C HIS A 99 3.39 7.28 9.89
N CYS A 100 3.18 7.81 8.68
CA CYS A 100 4.22 8.55 7.95
C CYS A 100 3.75 9.97 7.62
N ASP A 101 4.43 11.00 8.09
CA ASP A 101 4.08 12.37 7.74
C ASP A 101 4.53 12.72 6.31
N TYR A 102 3.64 13.37 5.57
CA TYR A 102 3.88 13.85 4.20
C TYR A 102 3.65 15.36 4.12
N PRO A 103 4.14 16.04 3.06
CA PRO A 103 3.71 17.39 2.75
C PRO A 103 2.18 17.52 2.80
N HIS A 104 1.68 18.55 3.49
CA HIS A 104 0.27 18.67 3.86
C HIS A 104 -0.72 18.56 2.68
N TRP A 105 -0.33 19.04 1.50
CA TRP A 105 -1.15 18.95 0.29
C TRP A 105 -1.35 17.50 -0.18
N ILE A 106 -0.37 16.62 0.03
CA ILE A 106 -0.48 15.18 -0.26
C ILE A 106 -1.45 14.54 0.72
N GLU A 107 -1.34 14.87 2.00
CA GLU A 107 -2.24 14.34 3.02
C GLU A 107 -3.70 14.73 2.74
N ILE A 108 -3.96 15.98 2.36
CA ILE A 108 -5.30 16.44 1.96
C ILE A 108 -5.78 15.66 0.72
N LEU A 109 -4.96 15.60 -0.33
CA LEU A 109 -5.29 14.88 -1.58
C LEU A 109 -5.66 13.42 -1.31
N CYS A 110 -4.98 12.81 -0.35
CA CYS A 110 -5.11 11.41 0.00
C CYS A 110 -5.92 11.17 1.28
N HIS A 111 -6.75 12.15 1.68
CA HIS A 111 -7.71 12.04 2.79
C HIS A 111 -7.09 11.58 4.12
N TYR A 112 -5.88 12.06 4.44
CA TYR A 112 -5.13 11.72 5.64
C TYR A 112 -4.92 10.21 5.83
N ILE A 113 -4.85 9.45 4.73
CA ILE A 113 -4.57 8.00 4.75
C ILE A 113 -3.28 7.65 5.49
N ASN A 114 -2.36 8.62 5.56
CA ASN A 114 -1.09 8.50 6.26
C ASN A 114 -1.22 8.33 7.78
N VAL A 115 -2.36 8.79 8.34
CA VAL A 115 -2.76 8.55 9.72
C VAL A 115 -3.31 7.13 9.87
N HIS A 116 -2.42 6.17 9.65
CA HIS A 116 -2.81 4.79 9.32
C HIS A 116 -3.02 3.90 10.53
N ILE A 117 -2.36 4.18 11.67
CA ILE A 117 -2.51 3.35 12.87
C ILE A 117 -3.98 3.34 13.39
N PRO A 118 -4.66 4.50 13.55
CA PRO A 118 -6.08 4.49 13.92
C PRO A 118 -6.98 3.78 12.90
N HIS A 119 -6.62 3.80 11.60
CA HIS A 119 -7.36 3.09 10.56
C HIS A 119 -7.32 1.57 10.76
N HIS A 120 -6.19 1.02 11.20
CA HIS A 120 -6.08 -0.41 11.56
C HIS A 120 -6.86 -0.77 12.81
N ILE A 121 -6.86 0.11 13.81
CA ILE A 121 -7.60 -0.12 15.06
C ILE A 121 -9.10 -0.07 14.83
N SER A 122 -9.56 0.89 14.04
CA SER A 122 -10.97 1.04 13.72
C SER A 122 -11.16 1.71 12.36
N PRO A 123 -11.43 0.95 11.29
CA PRO A 123 -11.70 1.51 9.96
C PRO A 123 -13.02 2.28 9.89
N ARG A 124 -13.79 2.35 10.99
CA ARG A 124 -15.02 3.14 11.12
C ARG A 124 -14.76 4.60 11.49
N ILE A 125 -13.54 4.94 11.94
CA ILE A 125 -13.17 6.32 12.24
C ILE A 125 -13.11 7.07 10.90
N PRO A 126 -13.89 8.15 10.72
CA PRO A 126 -13.84 8.93 9.50
C PRO A 126 -12.50 9.67 9.39
N SER A 127 -12.04 9.91 8.16
CA SER A 127 -10.71 10.49 7.88
C SER A 127 -10.44 11.80 8.62
N TYR A 128 -11.46 12.67 8.73
CA TYR A 128 -11.36 13.95 9.42
C TYR A 128 -11.15 13.82 10.95
N ASN A 129 -11.39 12.65 11.54
CA ASN A 129 -11.13 12.37 12.96
C ASN A 129 -9.83 11.56 13.18
N LEU A 130 -9.13 11.14 12.13
CA LEU A 130 -7.95 10.29 12.29
C LEU A 130 -6.85 10.98 13.10
N ARG A 131 -6.61 12.28 12.89
CA ARG A 131 -5.59 13.03 13.65
C ARG A 131 -5.89 13.08 15.15
N ALA A 132 -7.15 13.32 15.53
CA ALA A 132 -7.55 13.30 16.93
C ALA A 132 -7.42 11.91 17.55
N ALA A 133 -7.79 10.86 16.80
CA ALA A 133 -7.59 9.48 17.23
C ALA A 133 -6.10 9.15 17.40
N HIS A 134 -5.25 9.56 16.46
CA HIS A 134 -3.81 9.37 16.52
C HIS A 134 -3.17 10.07 17.73
N GLN A 135 -3.58 11.31 18.00
CA GLN A 135 -3.12 12.03 19.20
C GLN A 135 -3.48 11.28 20.48
N SER A 136 -4.72 10.78 20.59
CA SER A 136 -5.12 9.94 21.73
C SER A 136 -4.25 8.68 21.83
N LEU A 137 -3.89 8.06 20.71
CA LEU A 137 -2.98 6.91 20.71
C LEU A 137 -1.57 7.28 21.18
N GLN A 138 -1.03 8.42 20.74
CA GLN A 138 0.29 8.89 21.15
C GLN A 138 0.34 9.12 22.66
N GLU A 139 -0.68 9.76 23.23
CA GLU A 139 -0.76 10.07 24.66
C GLU A 139 -0.84 8.82 25.54
N ASN A 140 -1.53 7.77 25.08
CA ASN A 140 -1.82 6.58 25.90
C ASN A 140 -0.90 5.38 25.58
N TRP A 141 -0.42 5.27 24.34
CA TRP A 141 0.32 4.11 23.82
C TRP A 141 1.51 4.48 22.94
N GLY A 142 2.00 5.73 22.97
CA GLY A 142 3.05 6.23 22.08
C GLY A 142 4.29 5.34 21.96
N LYS A 143 4.72 4.68 23.05
CA LYS A 143 5.85 3.73 23.05
C LYS A 143 5.70 2.51 22.13
N TYR A 144 4.49 2.22 21.66
CA TYR A 144 4.19 1.10 20.77
C TYR A 144 3.94 1.53 19.33
N LEU A 145 3.83 2.83 19.06
CA LEU A 145 3.52 3.35 17.74
C LEU A 145 4.79 3.44 16.91
N ASN A 146 4.65 3.23 15.60
CA ASN A 146 5.73 3.48 14.65
C ASN A 146 5.42 4.72 13.85
N GLU A 147 6.27 5.73 13.97
CA GLU A 147 6.11 7.02 13.31
C GLU A 147 7.35 7.33 12.48
N ALA A 148 7.12 7.91 11.31
CA ALA A 148 8.17 8.35 10.40
C ALA A 148 7.76 9.67 9.74
N THR A 149 8.73 10.38 9.19
CA THR A 149 8.49 11.47 8.25
C THR A 149 9.04 11.03 6.90
N TRP A 150 8.27 11.23 5.83
CA TRP A 150 8.69 10.82 4.50
C TRP A 150 10.01 11.51 4.12
N ASN A 151 10.95 10.71 3.64
CA ASN A 151 12.21 11.18 3.07
C ASN A 151 12.85 10.14 2.15
N TRP A 152 13.91 10.54 1.43
CA TRP A 152 14.59 9.67 0.47
C TRP A 152 15.31 8.50 1.14
N ARG A 153 15.87 8.70 2.34
CA ARG A 153 16.49 7.61 3.11
C ARG A 153 15.48 6.51 3.44
N LEU A 154 14.28 6.87 3.92
CA LEU A 154 13.20 5.91 4.18
C LEU A 154 12.84 5.12 2.91
N MET A 155 12.64 5.83 1.80
CA MET A 155 12.32 5.20 0.52
C MET A 155 13.44 4.25 0.06
N LYS A 156 14.71 4.65 0.21
CA LYS A 156 15.86 3.82 -0.13
C LYS A 156 15.91 2.55 0.71
N THR A 157 15.69 2.65 2.02
CA THR A 157 15.62 1.48 2.92
C THR A 157 14.51 0.52 2.52
N ILE A 158 13.30 1.03 2.26
CA ILE A 158 12.17 0.19 1.82
C ILE A 158 12.51 -0.53 0.51
N LEU A 159 13.03 0.19 -0.48
CA LEU A 159 13.25 -0.32 -1.83
C LEU A 159 14.52 -1.17 -1.99
N THR A 160 15.43 -1.16 -1.01
CA THR A 160 16.72 -1.85 -1.14
C THR A 160 17.00 -2.86 -0.03
N THR A 161 16.26 -2.81 1.08
CA THR A 161 16.41 -3.73 2.22
C THR A 161 15.21 -4.67 2.36
N CYS A 162 13.98 -4.15 2.22
CA CYS A 162 12.78 -4.85 2.67
C CYS A 162 12.19 -5.79 1.59
N HIS A 163 12.91 -6.85 1.22
CA HIS A 163 12.54 -7.71 0.08
C HIS A 163 11.95 -9.07 0.47
N VAL A 164 12.66 -9.85 1.27
CA VAL A 164 12.28 -11.22 1.63
C VAL A 164 12.15 -11.31 3.14
N TYR A 165 11.11 -12.00 3.62
CA TYR A 165 10.96 -12.26 5.05
C TYR A 165 12.13 -13.08 5.59
N ASP A 166 12.66 -12.66 6.73
CA ASP A 166 13.61 -13.42 7.53
C ASP A 166 13.23 -13.41 9.01
N LYS A 167 13.47 -14.52 9.72
CA LYS A 167 13.05 -14.68 11.11
C LYS A 167 13.87 -13.82 12.09
N GLU A 168 15.14 -13.59 11.80
CA GLU A 168 16.07 -12.91 12.70
C GLU A 168 16.15 -11.41 12.39
N GLN A 169 16.14 -11.05 11.10
CA GLN A 169 16.33 -9.69 10.62
C GLN A 169 15.04 -9.01 10.16
N ASN A 170 13.90 -9.71 10.20
CA ASN A 170 12.61 -9.36 9.58
C ASN A 170 12.64 -9.33 8.06
N TYR A 171 13.66 -8.71 7.47
CA TYR A 171 13.87 -8.62 6.04
C TYR A 171 15.31 -8.91 5.64
N LEU A 172 15.47 -9.72 4.59
CA LEU A 172 16.72 -9.88 3.85
C LEU A 172 16.62 -9.22 2.48
N PRO A 173 17.67 -8.50 2.04
CA PRO A 173 17.68 -7.89 0.73
C PRO A 173 18.03 -8.90 -0.37
N PHE A 174 17.51 -8.69 -1.59
CA PHE A 174 17.80 -9.59 -2.70
C PHE A 174 19.29 -9.68 -3.05
N ASP A 175 20.06 -8.59 -2.89
CA ASP A 175 21.49 -8.61 -3.22
C ASP A 175 22.35 -9.37 -2.21
N GLU A 176 21.80 -9.73 -1.05
CA GLU A 176 22.41 -10.69 -0.13
C GLU A 176 22.03 -12.13 -0.49
N LEU A 177 20.78 -12.36 -0.89
CA LEU A 177 20.27 -13.70 -1.22
C LEU A 177 20.70 -14.22 -2.61
N ALA A 178 20.72 -13.33 -3.60
CA ALA A 178 21.04 -13.63 -5.00
C ALA A 178 21.82 -12.46 -5.64
N PRO A 179 23.11 -12.27 -5.27
CA PRO A 179 23.91 -11.14 -5.73
C PRO A 179 24.00 -11.03 -7.27
N GLU A 180 24.10 -12.17 -7.96
CA GLU A 180 24.25 -12.24 -9.42
C GLU A 180 22.99 -11.79 -10.18
N GLU A 181 21.81 -11.92 -9.56
CA GLU A 181 20.51 -11.55 -10.16
C GLU A 181 20.01 -10.17 -9.72
N SER A 182 20.69 -9.55 -8.75
CA SER A 182 20.21 -8.35 -8.05
C SER A 182 20.75 -7.03 -8.61
N SER A 183 21.19 -7.02 -9.88
CA SER A 183 21.70 -5.81 -10.53
C SER A 183 20.78 -4.57 -10.43
N PRO A 184 19.43 -4.69 -10.48
CA PRO A 184 18.56 -3.53 -10.28
C PRO A 184 18.63 -2.93 -8.87
N ILE A 185 18.79 -3.76 -7.84
CA ILE A 185 18.89 -3.32 -6.44
C ILE A 185 20.22 -2.62 -6.20
N THR A 186 21.32 -3.18 -6.72
CA THR A 186 22.65 -2.55 -6.67
C THR A 186 22.64 -1.18 -7.34
N PHE A 187 21.96 -1.05 -8.48
CA PHE A 187 21.77 0.24 -9.14
C PHE A 187 20.98 1.22 -8.26
N LEU A 188 19.84 0.80 -7.70
CA LEU A 188 19.03 1.64 -6.81
C LEU A 188 19.83 2.14 -5.59
N LYS A 189 20.58 1.26 -4.93
CA LYS A 189 21.46 1.64 -3.79
C LYS A 189 22.46 2.72 -4.16
N LYS A 190 22.98 2.71 -5.40
CA LYS A 190 23.95 3.67 -5.91
C LYS A 190 23.33 5.04 -6.24
N VAL A 191 22.13 5.07 -6.81
CA VAL A 191 21.52 6.30 -7.35
C VAL A 191 20.57 6.99 -6.37
N MET A 192 19.98 6.23 -5.44
CA MET A 192 19.01 6.80 -4.50
C MET A 192 19.72 7.65 -3.42
N PRO A 193 19.17 8.83 -3.10
CA PRO A 193 19.77 9.69 -2.08
C PRO A 193 19.69 9.11 -0.67
N ASP A 194 20.65 9.47 0.19
CA ASP A 194 20.74 9.05 1.60
C ASP A 194 20.29 10.13 2.60
N TYR A 195 19.84 11.29 2.13
CA TYR A 195 19.40 12.38 3.00
C TYR A 195 17.96 12.20 3.45
N ALA A 196 17.70 12.72 4.66
CA ALA A 196 16.37 12.88 5.22
C ALA A 196 15.75 14.20 4.75
#